data_AF-A0A1Z9GSS2-F1
#
_entry.id   AF-A0A1Z9GSS2-F1
#
_cell.length_a   1.000
_cell.length_b   1.000
_cell.length_c   1.000
_cell.angle_alpha   90.00
_cell.angle_beta   90.00
_cell.angle_gamma   90.00
#
_symmetry.space_group_name_H-M   'P 1'
#
loop_
_entity.id
_entity.type
_entity.pdbx_description
1 polymer ?
#
loop_
_entity_poly.entity_id
_entity_poly.type
_entity_poly.pdbx_seq_one_letter_code
_entity_poly.pdbx_strand_id
1 'polypeptide(L)' 'MFCLIALFLLLNTNFVKAGSCPIMVKKIDNLLSQTKQLSKEQLSEIKKLRDEGHKAHKEGKHADSVTVLKQALKLLQN' A
#
# COMPACT_ATOMS: atom_id res chain seq x y z
N MET A 1 43.31 -19.26 -20.11
CA MET A 1 42.17 -20.11 -19.72
C MET A 1 41.38 -19.38 -18.64
N PHE A 2 40.39 -18.59 -19.09
CA PHE A 2 39.31 -17.97 -18.32
C PHE A 2 39.61 -17.50 -16.89
N CYS A 3 40.24 -16.33 -16.83
CA CYS A 3 39.88 -15.30 -15.87
C CYS A 3 38.35 -15.09 -15.97
N LEU A 4 37.66 -15.06 -14.82
CA LEU A 4 36.54 -14.15 -14.49
C LEU A 4 35.59 -14.81 -13.48
N ILE A 5 35.91 -14.55 -12.21
CA ILE A 5 34.99 -13.95 -11.24
C ILE A 5 33.64 -14.66 -11.10
N ALA A 6 33.62 -15.64 -10.20
CA ALA A 6 32.43 -16.00 -9.44
C ALA A 6 32.02 -14.80 -8.56
N LEU A 7 31.19 -13.90 -9.10
CA LEU A 7 30.53 -12.87 -8.30
C LEU A 7 29.02 -13.11 -8.33
N PHE A 8 28.59 -13.74 -7.26
CA PHE A 8 27.26 -13.65 -6.66
C PHE A 8 26.61 -12.29 -6.94
N LEU A 9 25.65 -12.27 -7.85
CA LEU A 9 24.57 -11.29 -7.86
C LEU A 9 23.28 -12.06 -8.04
N LEU A 10 22.82 -12.61 -6.90
CA LEU A 10 21.42 -12.94 -6.69
C LEU A 10 20.62 -11.65 -6.87
N LEU A 11 20.26 -11.35 -8.11
CA LEU A 11 19.26 -10.36 -8.44
C LEU A 11 17.93 -10.91 -7.92
N ASN A 12 17.67 -10.70 -6.63
CA ASN A 12 16.33 -10.75 -6.08
C ASN A 12 15.57 -9.57 -6.68
N THR A 13 15.14 -9.72 -7.93
CA THR A 13 14.19 -8.82 -8.53
C THR A 13 12.83 -9.13 -7.92
N ASN A 14 12.62 -8.64 -6.70
CA ASN A 14 11.28 -8.38 -6.21
C ASN A 14 10.73 -7.22 -7.06
N PHE A 15 10.38 -7.50 -8.31
CA PHE A 15 9.45 -6.70 -9.10
C PHE A 15 8.05 -6.84 -8.48
N VAL A 16 7.93 -6.62 -7.17
CA VAL A 16 6.64 -6.58 -6.50
C VAL A 16 6.06 -5.20 -6.77
N LYS A 17 5.39 -5.12 -7.93
CA LYS A 17 4.30 -4.23 -8.26
C LYS A 17 4.46 -2.78 -7.75
N ALA A 18 5.32 -2.01 -8.40
CA ALA A 18 5.51 -0.57 -8.15
C ALA A 18 4.23 0.30 -8.19
N GLY A 19 3.07 -0.25 -8.60
CA GLY A 19 1.80 0.48 -8.72
C GLY A 19 0.68 0.13 -7.72
N SER A 20 0.82 -0.85 -6.82
CA SER A 20 -0.33 -1.30 -6.02
C SER A 20 -0.78 -0.29 -4.95
N CYS A 21 0.16 0.34 -4.23
CA CYS A 21 -0.16 1.24 -3.13
C CYS A 21 -0.88 2.53 -3.61
N PRO A 22 -0.40 3.24 -4.66
CA PRO A 22 -1.10 4.40 -5.19
C PRO A 22 -2.52 4.07 -5.69
N ILE A 23 -2.73 2.89 -6.27
CA ILE A 23 -4.07 2.43 -6.71
C ILE A 23 -4.99 2.22 -5.51
N MET A 24 -4.51 1.59 -4.44
CA MET A 24 -5.33 1.37 -3.23
C MET A 24 -5.70 2.67 -2.54
N VAL A 25 -4.76 3.63 -2.44
CA VAL A 25 -5.06 4.98 -1.93
C VAL A 25 -6.18 5.63 -2.73
N LYS A 26 -6.05 5.67 -4.07
CA LYS A 26 -7.10 6.22 -4.94
C LYS A 26 -8.43 5.49 -4.80
N LYS A 27 -8.41 4.16 -4.63
CA LYS A 27 -9.63 3.37 -4.41
C LYS A 27 -10.32 3.73 -3.10
N ILE A 28 -9.56 3.90 -2.02
CA ILE A 28 -10.09 4.35 -0.72
C ILE A 28 -10.72 5.74 -0.87
N ASP A 29 -10.02 6.68 -1.51
CA ASP A 29 -10.51 8.04 -1.72
C ASP A 29 -11.84 8.04 -2.52
N ASN A 30 -11.93 7.20 -3.55
CA ASN A 30 -13.14 7.06 -4.35
C ASN A 30 -14.30 6.46 -3.53
N LEU A 31 -14.07 5.37 -2.79
CA LEU A 31 -15.10 4.76 -1.96
C LEU A 31 -15.60 5.71 -0.87
N LEU A 32 -14.68 6.45 -0.23
CA LEU A 32 -15.03 7.49 0.74
C LEU A 32 -15.94 8.58 0.15
N SER A 33 -15.77 8.92 -1.12
CA SER A 33 -16.61 9.90 -1.81
C SER A 33 -18.00 9.37 -2.19
N GLN A 34 -18.14 8.05 -2.29
CA GLN A 34 -19.37 7.38 -2.71
C GLN A 34 -20.22 6.90 -1.52
N THR A 35 -19.59 6.52 -0.41
CA THR A 35 -20.28 5.94 0.74
C THR A 35 -20.98 7.01 1.58
N LYS A 36 -22.29 6.84 1.81
CA LYS A 36 -23.11 7.74 2.65
C LYS A 36 -23.41 7.19 4.04
N GLN A 37 -22.88 6.01 4.38
CA GLN A 37 -23.35 5.19 5.51
C GLN A 37 -22.23 4.85 6.52
N LEU A 38 -21.25 5.74 6.70
CA LEU A 38 -20.17 5.58 7.68
C LEU A 38 -20.43 6.45 8.91
N SER A 39 -20.15 5.91 10.10
CA SER A 39 -20.06 6.73 11.32
C SER A 39 -18.87 7.70 11.23
N LYS A 40 -18.87 8.75 12.06
CA LYS A 40 -17.73 9.67 12.15
C LYS A 40 -16.44 8.96 12.56
N GLU A 41 -16.55 7.99 13.46
CA GLU A 41 -15.44 7.18 13.96
C GLU A 41 -14.87 6.30 12.85
N GLN A 42 -15.73 5.62 12.08
CA GLN A 42 -15.29 4.83 10.92
C GLN A 42 -14.60 5.70 9.88
N LEU A 43 -15.19 6.87 9.55
CA LEU A 43 -14.61 7.81 8.60
C LEU A 43 -13.22 8.30 9.05
N SER A 44 -13.07 8.62 10.33
CA SER A 44 -11.80 9.05 10.91
C SER A 44 -10.75 7.95 10.83
N GLU A 45 -11.12 6.72 11.21
CA GLU A 45 -10.19 5.58 11.19
C GLU A 45 -9.76 5.22 9.76
N ILE A 46 -10.69 5.18 8.80
CA ILE A 46 -10.38 4.90 7.39
C ILE A 46 -9.40 5.95 6.83
N LYS A 47 -9.62 7.24 7.13
CA LYS A 47 -8.73 8.33 6.69
C LYS A 47 -7.34 8.21 7.31
N LYS A 48 -7.27 7.91 8.61
CA LYS A 48 -6.01 7.69 9.32
C LYS A 48 -5.22 6.55 8.69
N LEU A 49 -5.84 5.39 8.48
CA LEU A 49 -5.19 4.23 7.84
C LEU A 49 -4.76 4.56 6.40
N ARG A 50 -5.59 5.29 5.64
CA ARG A 50 -5.24 5.74 4.28
C ARG A 50 -3.96 6.59 4.28
N ASP A 51 -3.87 7.56 5.18
CA ASP A 51 -2.74 8.48 5.25
C ASP A 51 -1.47 7.80 5.80
N GLU A 52 -1.60 6.92 6.80
CA GLU A 52 -0.51 6.08 7.30
C GLU A 52 0.03 5.16 6.21
N GLY A 53 -0.85 4.50 5.46
CA GLY A 53 -0.48 3.65 4.33
C GLY A 53 0.23 4.44 3.23
N HIS A 54 -0.26 5.63 2.90
CA HIS A 54 0.38 6.50 1.91
C HIS A 54 1.75 7.02 2.40
N LYS A 55 1.88 7.36 3.68
CA LYS A 55 3.16 7.73 4.31
C LYS A 55 4.16 6.58 4.25
N ALA A 56 3.76 5.37 4.63
CA ALA A 56 4.60 4.17 4.55
C ALA A 56 5.11 3.93 3.12
N HIS A 57 4.28 4.15 2.09
CA HIS A 57 4.72 4.11 0.70
C HIS A 57 5.80 5.15 0.38
N LYS A 58 5.61 6.41 0.79
CA LYS A 58 6.59 7.49 0.60
C LYS A 58 7.93 7.21 1.30
N GLU A 59 7.91 6.46 2.40
CA GLU A 59 9.09 6.02 3.14
C GLU A 59 9.74 4.74 2.56
N GLY A 60 9.22 4.17 1.47
CA GLY A 60 9.73 2.93 0.87
C GLY A 60 9.26 1.64 1.56
N LYS A 61 8.44 1.74 2.61
CA LYS A 61 7.87 0.60 3.37
C LYS A 61 6.64 0.04 2.66
N HIS A 62 6.85 -0.56 1.48
CA HIS A 62 5.75 -1.00 0.61
C HIS A 62 4.89 -2.10 1.23
N ALA A 63 5.48 -3.07 1.92
CA ALA A 63 4.71 -4.14 2.58
C ALA A 63 3.77 -3.60 3.68
N ASP A 64 4.28 -2.67 4.48
CA ASP A 64 3.51 -1.99 5.53
C ASP A 64 2.38 -1.16 4.93
N SER A 65 2.68 -0.41 3.86
CA SER A 65 1.68 0.36 3.11
C SER A 65 0.53 -0.51 2.64
N VAL A 66 0.82 -1.65 1.98
CA VAL A 66 -0.21 -2.59 1.51
C VAL A 66 -1.04 -3.13 2.67
N THR A 67 -0.40 -3.49 3.79
CA THR A 67 -1.07 -4.04 4.98
C THR A 67 -2.06 -3.03 5.55
N VAL A 68 -1.63 -1.78 5.78
CA VAL A 68 -2.46 -0.72 6.34
C VAL A 68 -3.59 -0.34 5.38
N LEU A 69 -3.30 -0.19 4.08
CA LEU A 69 -4.31 0.17 3.08
C LEU A 69 -5.39 -0.92 2.92
N LYS A 70 -5.05 -2.19 3.11
CA LYS A 70 -6.03 -3.28 3.14
C LYS A 70 -6.96 -3.19 4.36
N GLN A 71 -6.48 -2.73 5.51
CA GLN A 71 -7.33 -2.53 6.68
C GLN A 71 -8.35 -1.42 6.42
N ALA A 72 -7.92 -0.30 5.83
CA ALA A 72 -8.83 0.78 5.42
C ALA A 72 -9.90 0.28 4.43
N LEU A 73 -9.51 -0.49 3.42
CA LEU A 73 -10.44 -1.08 2.46
C LEU A 73 -11.42 -2.05 3.10
N LYS A 74 -10.99 -2.85 4.08
CA LYS A 74 -11.89 -3.77 4.79
C LYS A 74 -12.98 -3.01 5.54
N LEU A 75 -12.63 -1.91 6.22
CA LEU A 75 -13.60 -1.06 6.91
C LEU A 75 -14.62 -0.39 5.96
N LEU A 76 -14.24 -0.15 4.71
CA LEU A 76 -15.13 0.40 3.68
C LEU A 76 -16.06 -0.63 3.03
N GLN A 77 -15.71 -1.92 3.11
CA GLN A 77 -16.44 -3.02 2.50
C GLN A 77 -17.29 -3.81 3.50
N ASN A 78 -17.22 -3.44 4.78
CA ASN A 78 -17.96 -4.00 5.89
C ASN A 78 -19.31 -3.28 6.05
#